data_AF-A0A7W9WIC9-F1
#
_entry.id   AF-A0A7W9WIC9-F1
#
_cell.length_a   1.000
_cell.length_b   1.000
_cell.length_c   1.000
_cell.angle_alpha   90.00
_cell.angle_beta   90.00
_cell.angle_gamma   90.00
#
_symmetry.space_group_name_H-M   'P 1'
#
loop_
_entity.id
_entity.type
_entity.pdbx_description
1 polymer ?
#
loop_
_entity_poly.entity_id
_entity_poly.type
_entity_poly.pdbx_seq_one_letter_code
_entity_poly.pdbx_strand_id
1 'polypeptide(L)'
;MALKITVIGTGYLGATHAAAMAELGFEVLALDVVREKIEKLERAEAPMYEPGLEDLLRKHVAGIDGSSGRLRFTQDWAEIGAFGDVHFVCVNTPQRHGEYACDMSYVDSAIASLAPHLHGPALVVGKSTVPVGSADRLAAYLAAHAPAGEDAELAWNPEFLREGFAVDDTLHPDRLVVGVRSERAEKLLREVYATPIAEGSPFVVTDFPTSELVKTSANSFLATKISFINAMAEVCEAAGGDVAKLAEAIGYDDRIGKKFLRAGIGFGGGCLPKDIRAFMARAGELGADQALTFLREIDSINMRQRGQMVELARQALGGGPFLGKRVAVLGATFKPDSDDVRDSPALNVAGQIHLQGGQVTVYDPKGMDNARGVFPTLGYADSALDAVRGADIVLHLTEWREFRELDAEALGEVAAARLILDGRNALDPERWRKAGWTYRAMGRPKA
;
A
#
# COMPACT_ATOMS: atom_id res chain seq x y z
N MET A 1 21.88 -27.57 -9.40
CA MET A 1 21.00 -26.86 -10.36
C MET A 1 20.51 -25.61 -9.64
N ALA A 2 20.31 -24.50 -10.35
CA ALA A 2 19.75 -23.30 -9.74
C ALA A 2 18.32 -23.59 -9.27
N LEU A 3 17.92 -23.03 -8.12
CA LEU A 3 16.57 -23.16 -7.58
C LEU A 3 15.53 -22.66 -8.59
N LYS A 4 14.40 -23.36 -8.67
CA LYS A 4 13.21 -22.93 -9.40
C LYS A 4 12.19 -22.33 -8.45
N ILE A 5 11.66 -21.17 -8.82
CA ILE A 5 10.78 -20.40 -7.96
C ILE A 5 9.37 -20.41 -8.55
N THR A 6 8.37 -20.64 -7.70
CA THR A 6 6.98 -20.37 -8.09
C THR A 6 6.38 -19.27 -7.23
N VAL A 7 5.49 -18.48 -7.80
CA VAL A 7 4.78 -17.42 -7.09
C VAL A 7 3.27 -17.61 -7.27
N ILE A 8 2.54 -17.81 -6.18
CA ILE A 8 1.11 -18.08 -6.16
C ILE A 8 0.37 -16.80 -5.77
N GLY A 9 -0.49 -16.34 -6.66
CA GLY A 9 -1.13 -15.03 -6.65
C GLY A 9 -0.29 -14.00 -7.38
N THR A 10 -0.88 -13.34 -8.38
CA THR A 10 -0.24 -12.29 -9.21
C THR A 10 -0.89 -10.93 -8.97
N GLY A 11 -1.30 -10.67 -7.73
CA GLY A 11 -1.64 -9.33 -7.27
C GLY A 11 -0.39 -8.44 -7.18
N TYR A 12 -0.55 -7.26 -6.57
CA TYR A 12 0.51 -6.26 -6.43
C TYR A 12 1.84 -6.84 -5.90
N LEU A 13 1.76 -7.59 -4.79
CA LEU A 13 2.91 -8.28 -4.20
C LEU A 13 3.49 -9.34 -5.15
N GLY A 14 2.64 -10.25 -5.64
CA GLY A 14 3.11 -11.45 -6.32
C GLY A 14 3.62 -11.21 -7.73
N ALA A 15 2.99 -10.34 -8.52
CA ALA A 15 3.48 -9.96 -9.84
C ALA A 15 4.86 -9.30 -9.75
N THR A 16 5.01 -8.35 -8.82
CA THR A 16 6.29 -7.68 -8.55
C THR A 16 7.35 -8.67 -8.07
N HIS A 17 6.99 -9.55 -7.14
CA HIS A 17 7.92 -10.55 -6.61
C HIS A 17 8.36 -11.55 -7.69
N ALA A 18 7.45 -12.02 -8.54
CA ALA A 18 7.79 -12.93 -9.64
C ALA A 18 8.75 -12.29 -10.65
N ALA A 19 8.49 -11.04 -11.04
CA ALA A 19 9.36 -10.29 -11.94
C ALA A 19 10.74 -10.05 -11.31
N ALA A 20 10.79 -9.69 -10.02
CA ALA A 20 12.04 -9.49 -9.30
C ALA A 20 12.86 -10.79 -9.14
N MET A 21 12.22 -11.93 -8.86
CA MET A 21 12.94 -13.22 -8.80
C MET A 21 13.53 -13.60 -10.16
N ALA A 22 12.86 -13.26 -11.27
CA ALA A 22 13.41 -13.47 -12.60
C ALA A 22 14.60 -12.54 -12.89
N GLU A 23 14.56 -11.29 -12.42
CA GLU A 23 15.67 -10.32 -12.48
C GLU A 23 16.88 -10.81 -11.68
N LEU A 24 16.66 -11.41 -10.50
CA LEU A 24 17.70 -12.05 -9.70
C LEU A 24 18.28 -13.33 -10.34
N GLY A 25 17.74 -13.75 -11.49
CA GLY A 25 18.29 -14.83 -12.31
C GLY A 25 17.65 -16.20 -12.09
N PHE A 26 16.55 -16.30 -11.36
CA PHE A 26 15.82 -17.56 -11.19
C PHE A 26 14.93 -17.89 -12.40
N GLU A 27 14.63 -19.17 -12.60
CA GLU A 27 13.49 -19.57 -13.44
C GLU A 27 12.23 -19.49 -12.59
N VAL A 28 11.22 -18.77 -13.08
CA VAL A 28 10.01 -18.41 -12.34
C VAL A 28 8.75 -18.85 -13.07
N LEU A 29 7.87 -19.55 -12.35
CA LEU A 29 6.51 -19.86 -12.81
C LEU A 29 5.49 -19.27 -11.84
N ALA A 30 4.72 -18.29 -12.30
CA ALA A 30 3.71 -17.62 -11.50
C ALA A 30 2.30 -18.15 -11.80
N LEU A 31 1.48 -18.31 -10.77
CA LEU A 31 0.10 -18.80 -10.87
C LEU A 31 -0.89 -17.76 -10.37
N ASP A 32 -2.00 -17.59 -11.09
CA ASP A 32 -3.20 -16.90 -10.61
C ASP A 32 -4.45 -17.65 -11.05
N VAL A 33 -5.50 -17.57 -10.26
CA VAL A 33 -6.79 -18.18 -10.61
C VAL A 33 -7.60 -17.29 -11.58
N VAL A 34 -7.26 -16.00 -11.68
CA VAL A 34 -7.92 -15.03 -12.55
C VAL A 34 -7.25 -15.01 -13.92
N ARG A 35 -7.93 -15.55 -14.93
CA ARG A 35 -7.41 -15.70 -16.30
C ARG A 35 -7.01 -14.36 -16.91
N GLU A 36 -7.82 -13.32 -16.70
CA GLU A 36 -7.62 -11.99 -17.28
C GLU A 36 -6.30 -11.35 -16.81
N LYS A 37 -5.86 -11.64 -15.58
CA LYS A 37 -4.56 -11.16 -15.09
C LYS A 37 -3.41 -11.86 -15.79
N ILE A 38 -3.49 -13.19 -15.93
CA ILE A 38 -2.48 -13.99 -16.62
C ILE A 38 -2.33 -13.50 -18.06
N GLU A 39 -3.43 -13.29 -18.77
CA GLU A 39 -3.37 -12.86 -20.17
C GLU A 39 -2.70 -11.50 -20.34
N LYS A 40 -2.93 -10.55 -19.42
CA LYS A 40 -2.21 -9.27 -19.39
C LYS A 40 -0.72 -9.48 -19.13
N LEU A 41 -0.39 -10.24 -18.10
CA LEU A 41 0.99 -10.50 -17.70
C LEU A 41 1.81 -11.26 -18.76
N GLU A 42 1.19 -12.20 -19.48
CA GLU A 42 1.78 -12.91 -20.62
C GLU A 42 2.14 -11.95 -21.77
N ARG A 43 1.46 -10.81 -21.89
CA ARG A 43 1.78 -9.73 -22.84
C ARG A 43 2.73 -8.67 -22.27
N ALA A 44 3.30 -8.92 -21.08
CA ALA A 44 4.09 -7.97 -20.32
C ALA A 44 3.34 -6.65 -19.98
N GLU A 45 2.02 -6.73 -19.83
CA GLU A 45 1.18 -5.63 -19.36
C GLU A 45 0.91 -5.82 -17.86
N ALA A 46 1.26 -4.83 -17.04
CA ALA A 46 1.02 -4.92 -15.60
C ALA A 46 -0.47 -4.70 -15.29
N PRO A 47 -1.11 -5.52 -14.42
CA PRO A 47 -2.51 -5.31 -14.04
C PRO A 47 -2.70 -4.16 -13.04
N MET A 48 -1.63 -3.51 -12.62
CA MET A 48 -1.58 -2.35 -11.72
C MET A 48 -0.47 -1.39 -12.16
N TYR A 49 -0.57 -0.13 -11.76
CA TYR A 49 0.53 0.81 -11.93
C TYR A 49 1.61 0.59 -10.86
N GLU A 50 2.81 0.21 -11.30
CA GLU A 50 4.01 0.16 -10.47
C GLU A 50 5.24 0.56 -11.30
N PRO A 51 6.00 1.60 -10.90
CA PRO A 51 7.20 2.02 -11.62
C PRO A 51 8.21 0.88 -11.81
N GLY A 52 8.65 0.68 -13.06
CA GLY A 52 9.63 -0.35 -13.43
C GLY A 52 9.08 -1.77 -13.58
N LEU A 53 7.83 -2.05 -13.19
CA LEU A 53 7.28 -3.40 -13.28
C LEU A 53 7.12 -3.86 -14.73
N GLU A 54 6.53 -3.04 -15.61
CA GLU A 54 6.38 -3.40 -17.03
C GLU A 54 7.73 -3.63 -17.73
N ASP A 55 8.77 -2.88 -17.34
CA ASP A 55 10.11 -3.06 -17.89
C ASP A 55 10.69 -4.43 -17.51
N LEU A 56 10.54 -4.84 -16.23
CA LEU A 56 10.94 -6.17 -15.78
C LEU A 56 10.12 -7.27 -16.47
N LEU A 57 8.81 -7.07 -16.64
CA LEU A 57 7.97 -8.01 -17.36
C LEU A 57 8.46 -8.18 -18.81
N ARG A 58 8.71 -7.09 -19.55
CA ARG A 58 9.23 -7.16 -20.93
C ARG A 58 10.58 -7.87 -21.00
N LYS A 59 11.44 -7.67 -20.00
CA LYS A 59 12.78 -8.28 -19.93
C LYS A 59 12.74 -9.78 -19.67
N HIS A 60 11.73 -10.30 -18.97
CA HIS A 60 11.77 -11.67 -18.45
C HIS A 60 10.63 -12.59 -18.88
N VAL A 61 9.47 -12.06 -19.29
CA VAL A 61 8.31 -12.87 -19.69
C VAL A 61 8.62 -13.67 -20.95
N ALA A 62 8.39 -14.98 -20.91
CA ALA A 62 8.59 -15.86 -22.05
C ALA A 62 7.67 -15.52 -23.22
N GLY A 63 8.20 -15.60 -24.44
CA GLY A 63 7.45 -15.29 -25.67
C GLY A 63 7.53 -13.82 -26.12
N ILE A 64 8.11 -12.94 -25.31
CA ILE A 64 8.43 -11.56 -25.71
C ILE A 64 9.78 -11.51 -26.42
N ASP A 65 9.89 -10.78 -27.54
CA ASP A 65 11.14 -10.64 -28.28
C ASP A 65 12.22 -9.94 -27.43
N GLY A 66 13.44 -10.47 -27.43
CA GLY A 66 14.55 -9.99 -26.59
C GLY A 66 14.46 -10.32 -25.10
N SER A 67 13.40 -11.01 -24.65
CA SER A 67 13.25 -11.44 -23.26
C SER A 67 14.18 -12.61 -22.90
N SER A 68 14.56 -12.69 -21.62
CA SER A 68 15.30 -13.84 -21.08
C SER A 68 14.45 -15.12 -20.99
N GLY A 69 13.12 -15.01 -21.10
CA GLY A 69 12.18 -16.12 -20.98
C GLY A 69 12.17 -16.82 -19.61
N ARG A 70 12.65 -16.13 -18.57
CA ARG A 70 12.77 -16.68 -17.22
C ARG A 70 11.44 -16.69 -16.45
N LEU A 71 10.47 -15.88 -16.87
CA LEU A 71 9.17 -15.76 -16.21
C LEU A 71 8.07 -16.31 -17.11
N ARG A 72 7.28 -17.24 -16.57
CA ARG A 72 6.07 -17.79 -17.21
C ARG A 72 4.88 -17.70 -16.26
N PHE A 73 3.68 -17.77 -16.84
CA PHE A 73 2.42 -17.76 -16.09
C PHE A 73 1.62 -19.02 -16.37
N THR A 74 0.82 -19.49 -15.41
CA THR A 74 -0.02 -20.69 -15.54
C THR A 74 -1.25 -20.61 -14.62
N GLN A 75 -2.23 -21.49 -14.85
CA GLN A 75 -3.33 -21.78 -13.92
C GLN A 75 -3.26 -23.22 -13.37
N ASP A 76 -2.24 -23.97 -13.76
CA ASP A 76 -2.10 -25.39 -13.44
C ASP A 76 -1.30 -25.59 -12.14
N TRP A 77 -2.00 -26.06 -11.10
CA TRP A 77 -1.39 -26.37 -9.80
C TRP A 77 -0.43 -27.57 -9.86
N ALA A 78 -0.69 -28.54 -10.73
CA ALA A 78 0.20 -29.68 -10.91
C ALA A 78 1.51 -29.26 -11.56
N GLU A 79 1.45 -28.33 -12.52
CA GLU A 79 2.64 -27.73 -13.14
C GLU A 79 3.48 -26.95 -12.10
N ILE A 80 2.83 -26.16 -11.24
CA ILE A 80 3.49 -25.43 -10.15
C ILE A 80 4.21 -26.38 -9.19
N GLY A 81 3.52 -27.41 -8.70
CA GLY A 81 4.11 -28.37 -7.76
C GLY A 81 5.26 -29.18 -8.36
N ALA A 82 5.20 -29.49 -9.65
CA ALA A 82 6.29 -30.20 -10.34
C ALA A 82 7.48 -29.31 -10.72
N PHE A 83 7.27 -28.00 -10.87
CA PHE A 83 8.29 -27.07 -11.34
C PHE A 83 9.16 -26.51 -10.20
N GLY A 84 8.55 -26.09 -9.09
CA GLY A 84 9.22 -25.28 -8.07
C GLY A 84 9.97 -26.07 -7.02
N ASP A 85 11.14 -25.57 -6.61
CA ASP A 85 11.81 -25.97 -5.37
C ASP A 85 11.34 -25.09 -4.20
N VAL A 86 11.01 -23.83 -4.48
CA VAL A 86 10.52 -22.83 -3.52
C VAL A 86 9.22 -22.19 -4.03
N HIS A 87 8.16 -22.23 -3.23
CA HIS A 87 6.82 -21.76 -3.59
C HIS A 87 6.38 -20.58 -2.73
N PHE A 88 6.43 -19.36 -3.27
CA PHE A 88 5.96 -18.17 -2.57
C PHE A 88 4.44 -18.03 -2.66
N VAL A 89 3.78 -17.87 -1.51
CA VAL A 89 2.34 -17.60 -1.42
C VAL A 89 2.13 -16.09 -1.19
N CYS A 90 1.62 -15.43 -2.22
CA CYS A 90 1.48 -13.97 -2.35
C CYS A 90 0.02 -13.54 -2.59
N VAL A 91 -0.94 -14.29 -2.04
CA VAL A 91 -2.37 -14.02 -2.19
C VAL A 91 -2.87 -12.95 -1.21
N ASN A 92 -4.02 -12.35 -1.51
CA ASN A 92 -4.59 -11.30 -0.69
C ASN A 92 -5.10 -11.84 0.66
N THR A 93 -5.02 -10.98 1.68
CA THR A 93 -5.60 -11.20 3.01
C THR A 93 -6.46 -9.99 3.40
N PRO A 94 -7.63 -9.82 2.75
CA PRO A 94 -8.48 -8.67 2.98
C PRO A 94 -9.07 -8.69 4.40
N GLN A 95 -9.55 -7.54 4.86
CA GLN A 95 -10.36 -7.50 6.07
C GLN A 95 -11.72 -8.15 5.79
N ARG A 96 -12.24 -8.94 6.74
CA ARG A 96 -13.58 -9.53 6.63
C ARG A 96 -14.65 -8.44 6.60
N HIS A 97 -15.68 -8.63 5.79
CA HIS A 97 -16.76 -7.65 5.67
C HIS A 97 -17.50 -7.50 7.01
N GLY A 98 -17.57 -6.28 7.53
CA GLY A 98 -18.25 -5.98 8.80
C GLY A 98 -17.48 -6.33 10.07
N GLU A 99 -16.27 -6.89 9.95
CA GLU A 99 -15.43 -7.30 11.08
C GLU A 99 -14.04 -6.67 10.99
N TYR A 100 -13.29 -6.62 12.09
CA TYR A 100 -11.88 -6.21 12.06
C TYR A 100 -10.91 -7.35 11.72
N ALA A 101 -11.39 -8.60 11.72
CA ALA A 101 -10.56 -9.77 11.50
C ALA A 101 -10.05 -9.87 10.06
N CYS A 102 -8.91 -10.55 9.91
CA CYS A 102 -8.32 -10.89 8.63
C CYS A 102 -9.05 -12.07 7.97
N ASP A 103 -9.31 -11.99 6.68
CA ASP A 103 -9.80 -13.11 5.87
C ASP A 103 -8.62 -13.97 5.40
N MET A 104 -8.54 -15.19 5.95
CA MET A 104 -7.51 -16.18 5.65
C MET A 104 -7.89 -17.13 4.51
N SER A 105 -9.13 -17.05 3.98
CA SER A 105 -9.66 -18.01 3.01
C SER A 105 -8.78 -18.18 1.77
N TYR A 106 -8.20 -17.10 1.26
CA TYR A 106 -7.30 -17.14 0.11
C TYR A 106 -5.98 -17.86 0.39
N VAL A 107 -5.36 -17.59 1.55
CA VAL A 107 -4.09 -18.25 1.95
C VAL A 107 -4.36 -19.73 2.22
N ASP A 108 -5.42 -20.04 2.95
CA ASP A 108 -5.83 -21.41 3.25
C ASP A 108 -6.12 -22.19 1.95
N SER A 109 -6.84 -21.58 1.01
CA SER A 109 -7.14 -22.19 -0.29
C SER A 109 -5.90 -22.38 -1.16
N ALA A 110 -4.95 -21.43 -1.15
CA ALA A 110 -3.70 -21.56 -1.91
C ALA A 110 -2.84 -22.72 -1.38
N ILE A 111 -2.69 -22.85 -0.06
CA ILE A 111 -1.95 -23.95 0.56
C ILE A 111 -2.66 -25.29 0.31
N ALA A 112 -3.99 -25.34 0.46
CA ALA A 112 -4.78 -26.54 0.21
C ALA A 112 -4.74 -26.99 -1.26
N SER A 113 -4.62 -26.05 -2.20
CA SER A 113 -4.51 -26.36 -3.63
C SER A 113 -3.11 -26.81 -4.01
N LEU A 114 -2.07 -26.27 -3.38
CA LEU A 114 -0.68 -26.65 -3.65
C LEU A 114 -0.30 -28.01 -3.05
N ALA A 115 -0.68 -28.25 -1.78
CA ALA A 115 -0.19 -29.40 -1.01
C ALA A 115 -0.30 -30.75 -1.74
N PRO A 116 -1.42 -31.11 -2.40
CA PRO A 116 -1.55 -32.39 -3.10
C PRO A 116 -0.54 -32.64 -4.22
N HIS A 117 0.12 -31.59 -4.71
CA HIS A 117 1.08 -31.65 -5.82
C HIS A 117 2.55 -31.67 -5.37
N LEU A 118 2.81 -31.61 -4.06
CA LEU A 118 4.16 -31.63 -3.51
C LEU A 118 4.61 -33.08 -3.24
N HIS A 119 5.22 -33.69 -4.26
CA HIS A 119 5.65 -35.10 -4.22
C HIS A 119 7.10 -35.32 -3.75
N GLY A 120 7.89 -34.25 -3.62
CA GLY A 120 9.27 -34.30 -3.15
C GLY A 120 9.61 -33.13 -2.25
N PRO A 121 10.88 -33.03 -1.81
CA PRO A 121 11.40 -31.91 -1.04
C PRO A 121 11.04 -30.55 -1.64
N ALA A 122 10.31 -29.73 -0.88
CA ALA A 122 9.89 -28.40 -1.30
C ALA A 122 9.85 -27.43 -0.12
N LEU A 123 10.05 -26.14 -0.39
CA LEU A 123 9.86 -25.08 0.59
C LEU A 123 8.71 -24.17 0.18
N VAL A 124 7.62 -24.18 0.93
CA VAL A 124 6.52 -23.23 0.76
C VAL A 124 6.78 -22.00 1.64
N VAL A 125 6.73 -20.81 1.06
CA VAL A 125 7.09 -19.56 1.72
C VAL A 125 5.88 -18.63 1.74
N GLY A 126 5.28 -18.45 2.92
CA GLY A 126 4.22 -17.46 3.09
C GLY A 126 4.77 -16.04 3.07
N LYS A 127 4.23 -15.20 2.18
CA LYS A 127 4.64 -13.79 2.04
C LYS A 127 3.51 -12.80 2.33
N SER A 128 2.26 -13.25 2.20
CA SER A 128 1.06 -12.50 2.58
C SER A 128 1.11 -12.01 4.03
N THR A 129 0.53 -10.86 4.34
CA THR A 129 0.37 -10.42 5.74
C THR A 129 -0.73 -11.23 6.41
N VAL A 130 -0.41 -11.99 7.46
CA VAL A 130 -1.36 -12.85 8.19
C VAL A 130 -1.33 -12.57 9.69
N PRO A 131 -2.40 -12.93 10.44
CA PRO A 131 -2.39 -12.88 11.89
C PRO A 131 -1.40 -13.89 12.49
N VAL A 132 -0.77 -13.52 13.60
CA VAL A 132 0.17 -14.39 14.32
C VAL A 132 -0.47 -15.74 14.72
N GLY A 133 0.28 -16.82 14.52
CA GLY A 133 -0.14 -18.21 14.71
C GLY A 133 -0.69 -18.86 13.44
N SER A 134 -0.70 -18.17 12.29
CA SER A 134 -1.18 -18.74 11.02
C SER A 134 -0.16 -19.71 10.46
N ALA A 135 1.12 -19.35 10.46
CA ALA A 135 2.21 -20.17 9.95
C ALA A 135 2.31 -21.52 10.67
N ASP A 136 2.16 -21.56 12.00
CA ASP A 136 2.15 -22.83 12.75
C ASP A 136 1.03 -23.78 12.28
N ARG A 137 -0.18 -23.24 12.12
CA ARG A 137 -1.35 -24.00 11.64
C ARG A 137 -1.14 -24.48 10.20
N LEU A 138 -0.62 -23.61 9.33
CA LEU A 138 -0.40 -23.92 7.92
C LEU A 138 0.73 -24.93 7.73
N ALA A 139 1.79 -24.88 8.55
CA ALA A 139 2.87 -25.86 8.52
C ALA A 139 2.36 -27.27 8.88
N ALA A 140 1.54 -27.38 9.94
CA ALA A 140 0.93 -28.64 10.32
C ALA A 140 -0.04 -29.16 9.23
N TYR A 141 -0.79 -28.27 8.59
CA TYR A 141 -1.64 -28.64 7.46
C TYR A 141 -0.81 -29.18 6.28
N LEU A 142 0.25 -28.46 5.90
CA LEU A 142 1.10 -28.82 4.77
C LEU A 142 1.72 -30.21 4.95
N ALA A 143 2.32 -30.47 6.13
CA ALA A 143 2.94 -31.76 6.43
C ALA A 143 1.92 -32.92 6.43
N ALA A 144 0.67 -32.67 6.82
CA ALA A 144 -0.38 -33.69 6.86
C ALA A 144 -1.00 -34.01 5.49
N HIS A 145 -0.94 -33.08 4.53
CA HIS A 145 -1.66 -33.20 3.25
C HIS A 145 -0.75 -33.29 2.02
N ALA A 146 0.53 -32.90 2.13
CA ALA A 146 1.50 -33.07 1.07
C ALA A 146 1.95 -34.53 0.97
N PRO A 147 2.00 -35.13 -0.24
CA PRO A 147 2.57 -36.46 -0.43
C PRO A 147 4.04 -36.59 0.05
N ALA A 148 4.80 -35.50 0.05
CA ALA A 148 6.15 -35.42 0.60
C ALA A 148 6.22 -35.42 2.14
N GLY A 149 5.09 -35.26 2.84
CA GLY A 149 5.04 -35.21 4.30
C GLY A 149 5.89 -34.06 4.87
N GLU A 150 6.74 -34.38 5.85
CA GLU A 150 7.65 -33.42 6.50
C GLU A 150 8.71 -32.83 5.56
N ASP A 151 8.94 -33.42 4.38
CA ASP A 151 9.84 -32.86 3.37
C ASP A 151 9.24 -31.65 2.62
N ALA A 152 7.93 -31.40 2.74
CA ALA A 152 7.28 -30.16 2.32
C ALA A 152 7.23 -29.18 3.49
N GLU A 153 8.25 -28.34 3.59
CA GLU A 153 8.40 -27.42 4.73
C GLU A 153 7.72 -26.08 4.48
N LEU A 154 7.30 -25.43 5.56
CA LEU A 154 6.84 -24.03 5.52
C LEU A 154 7.93 -23.10 6.07
N ALA A 155 8.08 -21.95 5.43
CA ALA A 155 8.71 -20.76 5.98
C ALA A 155 7.76 -19.56 5.90
N TRP A 156 8.02 -18.54 6.72
CA TRP A 156 7.29 -17.28 6.65
C TRP A 156 8.24 -16.13 6.38
N ASN A 157 8.05 -15.41 5.28
CA ASN A 157 8.89 -14.30 4.87
C ASN A 157 8.02 -13.07 4.57
N PRO A 158 7.65 -12.28 5.60
CA PRO A 158 6.82 -11.11 5.41
C PRO A 158 7.45 -10.12 4.41
N GLU A 159 6.60 -9.44 3.65
CA GLU A 159 7.00 -8.36 2.74
C GLU A 159 7.01 -6.99 3.44
N PHE A 160 7.83 -6.04 2.98
CA PHE A 160 7.85 -4.67 3.49
C PHE A 160 7.84 -3.63 2.37
N LEU A 161 7.14 -3.96 1.28
CA LEU A 161 7.09 -3.17 0.07
C LEU A 161 6.27 -1.90 0.30
N ARG A 162 6.73 -0.81 -0.31
CA ARG A 162 5.98 0.43 -0.41
C ARG A 162 5.42 0.51 -1.81
N GLU A 163 4.11 0.77 -1.95
CA GLU A 163 3.56 0.95 -3.30
C GLU A 163 4.26 2.11 -4.05
N GLY A 164 4.51 2.00 -5.34
CA GLY A 164 5.34 2.95 -6.10
C GLY A 164 6.86 2.70 -6.01
N PHE A 165 7.30 1.79 -5.14
CA PHE A 165 8.70 1.40 -4.93
C PHE A 165 8.87 -0.12 -4.72
N ALA A 166 7.84 -0.92 -4.99
CA ALA A 166 7.84 -2.35 -4.72
C ALA A 166 8.87 -3.12 -5.54
N VAL A 167 9.18 -2.69 -6.76
CA VAL A 167 10.29 -3.27 -7.54
C VAL A 167 11.61 -3.09 -6.80
N ASP A 168 11.93 -1.84 -6.46
CA ASP A 168 13.15 -1.46 -5.74
C ASP A 168 13.22 -2.13 -4.35
N ASP A 169 12.13 -2.08 -3.57
CA ASP A 169 12.05 -2.69 -2.24
C ASP A 169 12.16 -4.23 -2.27
N THR A 170 11.88 -4.88 -3.42
CA THR A 170 12.06 -6.33 -3.57
C THR A 170 13.49 -6.68 -3.95
N LEU A 171 14.12 -5.90 -4.82
CA LEU A 171 15.48 -6.12 -5.30
C LEU A 171 16.53 -5.67 -4.27
N HIS A 172 16.27 -4.58 -3.57
CA HIS A 172 17.16 -3.92 -2.62
C HIS A 172 16.46 -3.66 -1.26
N PRO A 173 16.00 -4.71 -0.56
CA PRO A 173 15.24 -4.55 0.67
C PRO A 173 16.08 -3.96 1.81
N ASP A 174 15.49 -3.07 2.61
CA ASP A 174 16.09 -2.56 3.86
C ASP A 174 16.49 -3.68 4.84
N ARG A 175 15.77 -4.81 4.79
CA ARG A 175 15.97 -6.03 5.59
C ARG A 175 15.12 -7.17 5.05
N LEU A 176 15.56 -8.39 5.32
CA LEU A 176 14.83 -9.63 5.11
C LEU A 176 14.53 -10.26 6.47
N VAL A 177 13.29 -10.67 6.69
CA VAL A 177 12.86 -11.39 7.91
C VAL A 177 12.34 -12.75 7.49
N VAL A 178 12.86 -13.82 8.11
CA VAL A 178 12.44 -15.19 7.82
C VAL A 178 12.12 -15.92 9.11
N GLY A 179 10.88 -16.38 9.23
CA GLY A 179 10.42 -17.37 10.18
C GLY A 179 10.69 -18.76 9.61
N VAL A 180 11.53 -19.56 10.26
CA VAL A 180 11.89 -20.92 9.81
C VAL A 180 12.02 -21.87 11.00
N ARG A 181 11.91 -23.18 10.74
CA ARG A 181 12.07 -24.24 11.74
C ARG A 181 13.23 -25.20 11.47
N SER A 182 13.88 -25.08 10.31
CA SER A 182 14.99 -25.95 9.92
C SER A 182 16.12 -25.16 9.27
N GLU A 183 17.33 -25.73 9.36
CA GLU A 183 18.51 -25.22 8.66
C GLU A 183 18.36 -25.34 7.13
N ARG A 184 17.59 -26.33 6.65
CA ARG A 184 17.31 -26.50 5.21
C ARG A 184 16.53 -25.32 4.66
N ALA A 185 15.44 -24.95 5.33
CA ALA A 185 14.61 -23.81 4.96
C ALA A 185 15.40 -22.48 5.01
N GLU A 186 16.20 -22.28 6.06
CA GLU A 186 17.08 -21.10 6.17
C GLU A 186 18.07 -21.02 5.00
N LYS A 187 18.76 -22.13 4.70
CA LYS A 187 19.77 -22.20 3.64
C LYS A 187 19.17 -21.89 2.27
N LEU A 188 18.01 -22.46 1.96
CA LEU A 188 17.31 -22.19 0.70
C LEU A 188 16.95 -20.71 0.57
N LEU A 189 16.43 -20.08 1.62
CA LEU A 189 16.10 -18.65 1.59
C LEU A 189 17.34 -17.75 1.47
N ARG A 190 18.47 -18.14 2.08
CA ARG A 190 19.75 -17.43 1.87
C ARG A 190 20.25 -17.53 0.44
N GLU A 191 20.01 -18.66 -0.23
CA GLU A 191 20.34 -18.82 -1.65
C GLU A 191 19.42 -17.96 -2.53
N VAL A 192 18.10 -17.95 -2.26
CA VAL A 192 17.14 -17.10 -2.97
C VAL A 192 17.51 -15.62 -2.85
N TYR A 193 17.89 -15.18 -1.66
CA TYR A 193 18.20 -13.78 -1.37
C TYR A 193 19.70 -13.46 -1.37
N ALA A 194 20.53 -14.28 -2.01
CA ALA A 194 21.99 -14.12 -1.98
C ALA A 194 22.46 -12.74 -2.46
N THR A 195 21.86 -12.21 -3.53
CA THR A 195 22.21 -10.89 -4.08
C THR A 195 21.87 -9.74 -3.10
N PRO A 196 20.61 -9.57 -2.62
CA PRO A 196 20.30 -8.59 -1.58
C PRO A 196 21.22 -8.66 -0.35
N ILE A 197 21.51 -9.88 0.12
CA ILE A 197 22.37 -10.09 1.29
C ILE A 197 23.80 -9.60 1.00
N ALA A 198 24.32 -9.91 -0.19
CA ALA A 198 25.66 -9.47 -0.60
C ALA A 198 25.76 -7.94 -0.75
N GLU A 199 24.65 -7.28 -1.11
CA GLU A 199 24.55 -5.82 -1.17
C GLU A 199 24.39 -5.15 0.20
N GLY A 200 24.20 -5.94 1.26
CA GLY A 200 24.18 -5.48 2.64
C GLY A 200 22.81 -5.52 3.32
N SER A 201 21.77 -6.06 2.68
CA SER A 201 20.46 -6.26 3.32
C SER A 201 20.61 -7.22 4.52
N PRO A 202 20.28 -6.79 5.75
CA PRO A 202 20.29 -7.68 6.91
C PRO A 202 19.33 -8.84 6.74
N PHE A 203 19.78 -10.06 7.05
CA PHE A 203 18.97 -11.29 7.00
C PHE A 203 18.66 -11.79 8.42
N VAL A 204 17.45 -11.50 8.90
CA VAL A 204 17.00 -11.79 10.26
C VAL A 204 16.24 -13.11 10.28
N VAL A 205 16.81 -14.09 10.95
CA VAL A 205 16.21 -15.42 11.17
C VAL A 205 15.53 -15.45 12.53
N THR A 206 14.30 -15.94 12.59
CA THR A 206 13.51 -16.01 13.81
C THR A 206 12.47 -17.14 13.76
N ASP A 207 11.67 -17.32 14.81
CA ASP A 207 10.50 -18.20 14.83
C ASP A 207 9.31 -17.64 14.03
N PHE A 208 8.32 -18.50 13.76
CA PHE A 208 7.11 -18.13 13.04
C PHE A 208 6.33 -16.99 13.73
N PRO A 209 5.95 -17.08 15.02
CA PRO A 209 5.16 -16.02 15.64
C PRO A 209 5.82 -14.64 15.56
N THR A 210 7.13 -14.58 15.81
CA THR A 210 7.90 -13.34 15.74
C THR A 210 7.93 -12.81 14.31
N SER A 211 8.20 -13.65 13.30
CA SER A 211 8.21 -13.20 11.90
C SER A 211 6.85 -12.60 11.47
N GLU A 212 5.73 -13.23 11.86
CA GLU A 212 4.38 -12.73 11.57
C GLU A 212 4.11 -11.39 12.27
N LEU A 213 4.52 -11.27 13.54
CA LEU A 213 4.35 -10.05 14.33
C LEU A 213 5.20 -8.88 13.84
N VAL A 214 6.38 -9.12 13.26
CA VAL A 214 7.25 -8.03 12.79
C VAL A 214 6.53 -7.16 11.76
N LYS A 215 5.77 -7.77 10.83
CA LYS A 215 5.03 -7.03 9.81
C LYS A 215 3.92 -6.16 10.39
N THR A 216 3.05 -6.75 11.21
CA THR A 216 1.94 -6.01 11.81
C THR A 216 2.44 -4.93 12.76
N SER A 217 3.46 -5.22 13.57
CA SER A 217 4.07 -4.25 14.49
C SER A 217 4.72 -3.08 13.76
N ALA A 218 5.45 -3.34 12.66
CA ALA A 218 6.05 -2.29 11.85
C ALA A 218 4.98 -1.37 11.25
N ASN A 219 3.94 -1.93 10.63
CA ASN A 219 2.84 -1.15 10.04
C ASN A 219 2.06 -0.35 11.10
N SER A 220 1.78 -0.96 12.26
CA SER A 220 1.17 -0.26 13.39
C SER A 220 2.01 0.92 13.88
N PHE A 221 3.33 0.76 13.96
CA PHE A 221 4.22 1.84 14.39
C PHE A 221 4.28 2.98 13.35
N LEU A 222 4.34 2.66 12.06
CA LEU A 222 4.29 3.66 10.98
C LEU A 222 2.98 4.47 11.04
N ALA A 223 1.84 3.80 11.23
CA ALA A 223 0.56 4.48 11.39
C ALA A 223 0.50 5.32 12.67
N THR A 224 1.13 4.87 13.75
CA THR A 224 1.26 5.62 15.00
C THR A 224 1.98 6.95 14.75
N LYS A 225 3.10 6.94 14.02
CA LYS A 225 3.84 8.17 13.69
C LYS A 225 2.98 9.18 12.91
N ILE A 226 2.20 8.69 11.94
CA ILE A 226 1.28 9.55 11.15
C ILE A 226 0.17 10.11 12.02
N SER A 227 -0.54 9.28 12.79
CA SER A 227 -1.62 9.76 13.65
C SER A 227 -1.10 10.67 14.77
N PHE A 228 0.09 10.41 15.30
CA PHE A 228 0.73 11.27 16.28
C PHE A 228 0.97 12.67 15.71
N ILE A 229 1.59 12.79 14.53
CA ILE A 229 1.85 14.11 13.95
C ILE A 229 0.55 14.82 13.54
N ASN A 230 -0.47 14.08 13.12
CA ASN A 230 -1.79 14.65 12.84
C ASN A 230 -2.48 15.19 14.10
N ALA A 231 -2.37 14.48 15.24
CA ALA A 231 -2.86 15.00 16.50
C ALA A 231 -2.10 16.28 16.92
N MET A 232 -0.79 16.34 16.67
CA MET A 232 -0.01 17.57 16.88
C MET A 232 -0.44 18.70 15.94
N ALA A 233 -0.88 18.39 14.71
CA ALA A 233 -1.44 19.37 13.79
C ALA A 233 -2.67 20.06 14.39
N GLU A 234 -3.56 19.31 15.05
CA GLU A 234 -4.74 19.86 15.74
C GLU A 234 -4.34 20.81 16.87
N VAL A 235 -3.30 20.46 17.63
CA VAL A 235 -2.75 21.34 18.68
C VAL A 235 -2.12 22.58 18.06
N CYS A 236 -1.39 22.47 16.96
CA CYS A 236 -0.84 23.61 16.22
C CYS A 236 -1.93 24.54 15.70
N GLU A 237 -3.04 24.01 15.18
CA GLU A 237 -4.19 24.83 14.76
C GLU A 237 -4.75 25.65 15.93
N ALA A 238 -4.97 25.02 17.08
CA ALA A 238 -5.51 25.69 18.26
C ALA A 238 -4.53 26.72 18.88
N ALA A 239 -3.24 26.43 18.86
CA ALA A 239 -2.20 27.26 19.47
C ALA A 239 -1.61 28.33 18.52
N GLY A 240 -1.95 28.31 17.23
CA GLY A 240 -1.34 29.19 16.23
C GLY A 240 0.09 28.78 15.82
N GLY A 241 0.44 27.49 15.96
CA GLY A 241 1.73 26.90 15.61
C GLY A 241 1.84 26.45 14.14
N ASP A 242 2.94 25.81 13.77
CA ASP A 242 3.16 25.23 12.43
C ASP A 242 3.65 23.78 12.59
N VAL A 243 2.81 22.82 12.19
CA VAL A 243 3.13 21.38 12.32
C VAL A 243 4.30 20.94 11.45
N ALA A 244 4.54 21.58 10.31
CA ALA A 244 5.67 21.24 9.45
C ALA A 244 6.99 21.62 10.13
N LYS A 245 7.04 22.78 10.80
CA LYS A 245 8.18 23.19 11.62
C LYS A 245 8.35 22.35 12.87
N LEU A 246 7.25 21.95 13.52
CA LEU A 246 7.29 21.01 14.64
C LEU A 246 7.88 19.66 14.21
N ALA A 247 7.38 19.09 13.12
CA ALA A 247 7.85 17.82 12.56
C ALA A 247 9.33 17.87 12.17
N GLU A 248 9.76 18.98 11.55
CA GLU A 248 11.16 19.24 11.21
C GLU A 248 12.04 19.22 12.47
N ALA A 249 11.64 19.96 13.51
CA ALA A 249 12.40 20.09 14.75
C ALA A 249 12.57 18.74 15.47
N ILE A 250 11.50 17.96 15.65
CA ILE A 250 11.60 16.66 16.32
C ILE A 250 12.28 15.61 15.44
N GLY A 251 12.20 15.74 14.12
CA GLY A 251 12.82 14.82 13.18
C GLY A 251 14.35 14.90 13.11
N TYR A 252 14.96 15.96 13.66
CA TYR A 252 16.41 16.06 13.82
C TYR A 252 16.96 15.11 14.91
N ASP A 253 16.11 14.60 15.80
CA ASP A 253 16.51 13.57 16.76
C ASP A 253 16.53 12.20 16.07
N ASP A 254 17.71 11.59 15.97
CA ASP A 254 17.91 10.30 15.29
C ASP A 254 17.10 9.14 15.92
N ARG A 255 16.70 9.27 17.19
CA ARG A 255 15.84 8.27 17.85
C ARG A 255 14.40 8.32 17.34
N ILE A 256 13.98 9.46 16.78
CA ILE A 256 12.66 9.70 16.21
C ILE A 256 12.71 9.52 14.69
N GLY A 257 13.67 10.18 14.04
CA GLY A 257 13.87 10.20 12.60
C GLY A 257 12.79 10.98 11.82
N LYS A 258 13.16 11.45 10.63
CA LYS A 258 12.36 12.39 9.79
C LYS A 258 11.19 11.76 9.03
N LYS A 259 11.24 10.44 8.78
CA LYS A 259 10.25 9.74 7.94
C LYS A 259 8.92 9.54 8.69
N PHE A 260 7.80 9.50 7.95
CA PHE A 260 6.44 9.29 8.48
C PHE A 260 5.95 10.36 9.49
N LEU A 261 6.46 11.60 9.36
CA LEU A 261 6.07 12.74 10.20
C LEU A 261 5.48 13.90 9.37
N ARG A 262 4.86 13.61 8.22
CA ARG A 262 4.15 14.62 7.44
C ARG A 262 2.67 14.60 7.85
N ALA A 263 2.21 15.69 8.42
CA ALA A 263 0.79 15.85 8.75
C ALA A 263 -0.06 16.11 7.50
N GLY A 264 -1.29 15.63 7.52
CA GLY A 264 -2.26 15.83 6.45
C GLY A 264 -3.58 15.10 6.71
N ILE A 265 -4.34 14.82 5.65
CA ILE A 265 -5.69 14.21 5.71
C ILE A 265 -5.75 12.75 6.19
N GLY A 266 -4.66 12.21 6.72
CA GLY A 266 -4.54 10.83 7.19
C GLY A 266 -3.86 9.88 6.21
N PHE A 267 -3.70 8.64 6.66
CA PHE A 267 -3.24 7.50 5.89
C PHE A 267 -4.42 6.68 5.34
N GLY A 268 -4.13 5.90 4.30
CA GLY A 268 -5.05 4.98 3.64
C GLY A 268 -4.29 3.82 3.00
N GLY A 269 -4.80 3.32 1.88
CA GLY A 269 -4.20 2.25 1.10
C GLY A 269 -4.57 0.85 1.61
N GLY A 270 -4.11 -0.16 0.88
CA GLY A 270 -4.43 -1.56 1.18
C GLY A 270 -3.80 -2.12 2.46
N CYS A 271 -2.82 -1.46 3.08
CA CYS A 271 -2.03 -2.05 4.18
C CYS A 271 -2.34 -1.46 5.58
N LEU A 272 -2.06 -0.17 5.81
CA LEU A 272 -2.06 0.37 7.19
C LEU A 272 -3.43 0.25 7.90
N PRO A 273 -4.56 0.69 7.31
CA PRO A 273 -5.85 0.62 7.99
C PRO A 273 -6.27 -0.81 8.33
N LYS A 274 -6.12 -1.75 7.37
CA LYS A 274 -6.50 -3.14 7.57
C LYS A 274 -5.60 -3.83 8.60
N ASP A 275 -4.29 -3.58 8.57
CA ASP A 275 -3.33 -4.28 9.41
C ASP A 275 -3.48 -3.88 10.88
N ILE A 276 -3.74 -2.60 11.15
CA ILE A 276 -4.02 -2.12 12.51
C ILE A 276 -5.28 -2.77 13.07
N ARG A 277 -6.37 -2.78 12.28
CA ARG A 277 -7.65 -3.37 12.70
C ARG A 277 -7.54 -4.88 12.89
N ALA A 278 -6.89 -5.58 11.96
CA ALA A 278 -6.62 -7.00 12.07
C ALA A 278 -5.74 -7.35 13.29
N PHE A 279 -4.74 -6.51 13.59
CA PHE A 279 -3.88 -6.74 14.74
C PHE A 279 -4.63 -6.54 16.07
N MET A 280 -5.48 -5.52 16.15
CA MET A 280 -6.38 -5.33 17.30
C MET A 280 -7.33 -6.52 17.50
N ALA A 281 -7.95 -7.02 16.42
CA ALA A 281 -8.82 -8.18 16.47
C ALA A 281 -8.05 -9.41 16.99
N ARG A 282 -6.85 -9.66 16.44
CA ARG A 282 -6.02 -10.79 16.82
C ARG A 282 -5.54 -10.71 18.26
N ALA A 283 -5.16 -9.53 18.75
CA ALA A 283 -4.82 -9.35 20.16
C ALA A 283 -5.99 -9.68 21.08
N GLY A 284 -7.23 -9.32 20.68
CA GLY A 284 -8.44 -9.72 21.40
C GLY A 284 -8.62 -11.23 21.48
N GLU A 285 -8.45 -11.95 20.37
CA GLU A 285 -8.51 -13.41 20.33
C GLU A 285 -7.45 -14.08 21.21
N LEU A 286 -6.29 -13.46 21.36
CA LEU A 286 -5.19 -13.94 22.20
C LEU A 286 -5.29 -13.51 23.68
N GLY A 287 -6.31 -12.73 24.05
CA GLY A 287 -6.46 -12.21 25.42
C GLY A 287 -5.47 -11.09 25.78
N ALA A 288 -4.87 -10.42 24.79
CA ALA A 288 -3.93 -9.32 24.92
C ALA A 288 -4.51 -7.98 24.43
N ASP A 289 -5.83 -7.82 24.46
CA ASP A 289 -6.56 -6.66 23.95
C ASP A 289 -6.08 -5.33 24.56
N GLN A 290 -5.80 -5.33 25.87
CA GLN A 290 -5.33 -4.13 26.57
C GLN A 290 -4.04 -3.57 25.98
N ALA A 291 -3.14 -4.42 25.49
CA ALA A 291 -1.84 -4.02 24.95
C ALA A 291 -1.94 -3.15 23.69
N LEU A 292 -3.05 -3.28 22.94
CA LEU A 292 -3.26 -2.61 21.66
C LEU A 292 -4.39 -1.57 21.69
N THR A 293 -4.89 -1.19 22.86
CA THR A 293 -6.00 -0.21 22.97
C THR A 293 -5.67 1.11 22.26
N PHE A 294 -4.41 1.55 22.28
CA PHE A 294 -3.96 2.78 21.63
C PHE A 294 -4.12 2.77 20.09
N LEU A 295 -4.17 1.59 19.47
CA LEU A 295 -4.41 1.47 18.03
C LEU A 295 -5.81 1.96 17.62
N ARG A 296 -6.80 1.88 18.53
CA ARG A 296 -8.14 2.47 18.30
C ARG A 296 -8.08 3.99 18.20
N GLU A 297 -7.28 4.62 19.05
CA GLU A 297 -7.07 6.07 19.01
C GLU A 297 -6.33 6.48 17.73
N ILE A 298 -5.36 5.68 17.29
CA ILE A 298 -4.65 5.91 16.02
C ILE A 298 -5.61 5.91 14.82
N ASP A 299 -6.51 4.93 14.73
CA ASP A 299 -7.53 4.86 13.66
C ASP A 299 -8.55 6.00 13.79
N SER A 300 -8.96 6.34 15.02
CA SER A 300 -9.91 7.44 15.27
C SER A 300 -9.35 8.81 14.90
N ILE A 301 -8.07 9.07 15.21
CA ILE A 301 -7.36 10.28 14.76
C ILE A 301 -7.32 10.31 13.23
N ASN A 302 -7.00 9.19 12.59
CA ASN A 302 -6.93 9.10 11.14
C ASN A 302 -8.25 9.47 10.46
N MET A 303 -9.37 8.93 10.95
CA MET A 303 -10.70 9.25 10.43
C MET A 303 -11.12 10.69 10.71
N ARG A 304 -10.77 11.24 11.88
CA ARG A 304 -11.09 12.62 12.25
C ARG A 304 -10.39 13.63 11.34
N GLN A 305 -9.16 13.37 10.90
CA GLN A 305 -8.44 14.25 9.96
C GLN A 305 -9.19 14.44 8.64
N ARG A 306 -9.81 13.37 8.11
CA ARG A 306 -10.65 13.44 6.91
C ARG A 306 -11.82 14.41 7.13
N GLY A 307 -12.51 14.30 8.26
CA GLY A 307 -13.59 15.21 8.64
C GLY A 307 -13.14 16.66 8.85
N GLN A 308 -11.94 16.88 9.42
CA GLN A 308 -11.37 18.22 9.59
C GLN A 308 -11.11 18.92 8.26
N MET A 309 -10.69 18.18 7.22
CA MET A 309 -10.53 18.74 5.88
C MET A 309 -11.87 19.23 5.31
N VAL A 310 -12.94 18.45 5.48
CA VAL A 310 -14.30 18.84 5.07
C VAL A 310 -14.73 20.11 5.81
N GLU A 311 -14.47 20.18 7.11
CA GLU A 311 -14.79 21.34 7.94
C GLU A 311 -14.01 22.59 7.53
N LEU A 312 -12.71 22.47 7.24
CA LEU A 312 -11.90 23.57 6.73
C LEU A 312 -12.42 24.06 5.37
N ALA A 313 -12.83 23.16 4.48
CA ALA A 313 -13.46 23.52 3.22
C ALA A 313 -14.76 24.30 3.42
N ARG A 314 -15.60 23.85 4.36
CA ARG A 314 -16.85 24.53 4.72
C ARG A 314 -16.60 25.94 5.25
N GLN A 315 -15.66 26.09 6.18
CA GLN A 315 -15.29 27.39 6.75
C GLN A 315 -14.74 28.34 5.70
N ALA A 316 -13.86 27.84 4.81
CA ALA A 316 -13.28 28.63 3.74
C ALA A 316 -14.32 29.11 2.71
N LEU A 317 -15.43 28.38 2.56
CA LEU A 317 -16.60 28.75 1.75
C LEU A 317 -17.64 29.63 2.50
N GLY A 318 -17.30 30.12 3.69
CA GLY A 318 -18.15 31.02 4.49
C GLY A 318 -19.02 30.32 5.54
N GLY A 319 -18.79 29.04 5.83
CA GLY A 319 -19.42 28.30 6.92
C GLY A 319 -20.82 27.74 6.65
N GLY A 320 -21.43 28.10 5.52
CA GLY A 320 -22.73 27.58 5.08
C GLY A 320 -22.69 26.14 4.52
N PRO A 321 -23.83 25.60 4.06
CA PRO A 321 -23.89 24.28 3.43
C PRO A 321 -23.12 24.26 2.10
N PHE A 322 -22.71 23.06 1.65
CA PHE A 322 -22.06 22.86 0.34
C PHE A 322 -23.03 22.96 -0.86
N LEU A 323 -24.32 23.17 -0.62
CA LEU A 323 -25.33 23.23 -1.68
C LEU A 323 -24.99 24.31 -2.71
N GLY A 324 -24.83 23.89 -3.96
CA GLY A 324 -24.48 24.76 -5.09
C GLY A 324 -23.01 25.19 -5.13
N LYS A 325 -22.15 24.67 -4.24
CA LYS A 325 -20.71 24.91 -4.26
C LYS A 325 -20.01 23.92 -5.18
N ARG A 326 -19.10 24.41 -6.02
CA ARG A 326 -18.23 23.61 -6.89
C ARG A 326 -16.88 23.40 -6.23
N VAL A 327 -16.52 22.14 -6.00
CA VAL A 327 -15.30 21.75 -5.28
C VAL A 327 -14.43 20.94 -6.24
N ALA A 328 -13.24 21.44 -6.54
CA ALA A 328 -12.23 20.66 -7.25
C ALA A 328 -11.39 19.86 -6.26
N VAL A 329 -11.16 18.59 -6.55
CA VAL A 329 -10.30 17.70 -5.76
C VAL A 329 -9.15 17.22 -6.65
N LEU A 330 -7.93 17.62 -6.29
CA LEU A 330 -6.70 17.18 -6.92
C LEU A 330 -6.13 16.01 -6.11
N GLY A 331 -6.30 14.81 -6.63
CA GLY A 331 -5.89 13.55 -6.01
C GLY A 331 -7.07 12.63 -5.71
N ALA A 332 -6.96 11.37 -6.10
CA ALA A 332 -7.91 10.30 -5.80
C ALA A 332 -7.24 9.12 -5.11
N THR A 333 -5.97 8.86 -5.39
CA THR A 333 -5.22 7.75 -4.81
C THR A 333 -4.80 8.07 -3.37
N PHE A 334 -4.51 7.05 -2.57
CA PHE A 334 -4.17 7.30 -1.16
C PHE A 334 -2.80 7.99 -0.98
N LYS A 335 -1.93 7.87 -1.99
CA LYS A 335 -0.58 8.47 -2.08
C LYS A 335 -0.17 8.61 -3.57
N PRO A 336 0.85 9.43 -3.90
CA PRO A 336 1.36 9.50 -5.26
C PRO A 336 2.04 8.20 -5.72
N ASP A 337 2.27 8.12 -7.02
CA ASP A 337 2.97 7.03 -7.72
C ASP A 337 2.32 5.64 -7.55
N SER A 338 1.01 5.61 -7.31
CA SER A 338 0.16 4.41 -7.26
C SER A 338 -1.19 4.75 -7.91
N ASP A 339 -1.88 3.75 -8.44
CA ASP A 339 -3.28 3.85 -8.90
C ASP A 339 -4.29 3.38 -7.82
N ASP A 340 -3.80 2.99 -6.64
CA ASP A 340 -4.62 2.43 -5.58
C ASP A 340 -5.46 3.50 -4.85
N VAL A 341 -6.76 3.24 -4.81
CA VAL A 341 -7.78 4.08 -4.18
C VAL A 341 -8.38 3.45 -2.92
N ARG A 342 -7.94 2.26 -2.52
CA ARG A 342 -8.45 1.55 -1.33
C ARG A 342 -8.22 2.41 -0.09
N ASP A 343 -9.30 2.61 0.67
CA ASP A 343 -9.35 3.51 1.83
C ASP A 343 -8.71 4.90 1.58
N SER A 344 -8.83 5.43 0.36
CA SER A 344 -8.27 6.73 0.00
C SER A 344 -8.85 7.85 0.87
N PRO A 345 -8.01 8.61 1.61
CA PRO A 345 -8.45 9.78 2.34
C PRO A 345 -9.04 10.86 1.42
N ALA A 346 -8.49 11.03 0.22
CA ALA A 346 -8.92 12.04 -0.75
C ALA A 346 -10.36 11.77 -1.22
N LEU A 347 -10.65 10.52 -1.62
CA LEU A 347 -11.99 10.13 -2.04
C LEU A 347 -12.99 10.11 -0.89
N ASN A 348 -12.55 9.79 0.33
CA ASN A 348 -13.41 9.90 1.50
C ASN A 348 -13.84 11.35 1.77
N VAL A 349 -12.91 12.31 1.69
CA VAL A 349 -13.21 13.76 1.78
C VAL A 349 -14.14 14.19 0.64
N ALA A 350 -13.86 13.80 -0.60
CA ALA A 350 -14.68 14.10 -1.77
C ALA A 350 -16.12 13.57 -1.60
N GLY A 351 -16.27 12.31 -1.20
CA GLY A 351 -17.55 11.67 -0.94
C GLY A 351 -18.34 12.36 0.16
N GLN A 352 -17.70 12.74 1.27
CA GLN A 352 -18.36 13.48 2.36
C GLN A 352 -18.91 14.83 1.90
N ILE A 353 -18.13 15.60 1.12
CA ILE A 353 -18.57 16.89 0.56
C ILE A 353 -19.73 16.70 -0.42
N HIS A 354 -19.65 15.68 -1.28
CA HIS A 354 -20.69 15.35 -2.24
C HIS A 354 -22.02 14.99 -1.54
N LEU A 355 -21.96 14.16 -0.50
CA LEU A 355 -23.13 13.80 0.32
C LEU A 355 -23.77 15.01 1.03
N GLN A 356 -23.01 16.09 1.24
CA GLN A 356 -23.51 17.36 1.80
C GLN A 356 -24.02 18.34 0.73
N GLY A 357 -24.12 17.91 -0.54
CA GLY A 357 -24.69 18.69 -1.65
C GLY A 357 -23.67 19.46 -2.50
N GLY A 358 -22.37 19.25 -2.25
CA GLY A 358 -21.30 19.83 -3.07
C GLY A 358 -21.18 19.17 -4.44
N GLN A 359 -20.91 19.98 -5.47
CA GLN A 359 -20.57 19.50 -6.81
C GLN A 359 -19.07 19.24 -6.86
N VAL A 360 -18.68 17.99 -6.61
CA VAL A 360 -17.27 17.60 -6.51
C VAL A 360 -16.77 17.07 -7.85
N THR A 361 -15.67 17.63 -8.35
CA THR A 361 -14.96 17.13 -9.53
C THR A 361 -13.54 16.72 -9.14
N VAL A 362 -13.22 15.45 -9.38
CA VAL A 362 -11.94 14.83 -9.02
C VAL A 362 -11.06 14.72 -10.26
N TYR A 363 -9.77 14.96 -10.09
CA TYR A 363 -8.74 14.56 -11.04
C TYR A 363 -7.56 13.91 -10.32
N ASP A 364 -7.05 12.82 -10.88
CA ASP A 364 -5.85 12.12 -10.44
C ASP A 364 -5.09 11.62 -11.68
N PRO A 365 -3.75 11.70 -11.74
CA PRO A 365 -3.01 11.28 -12.93
C PRO A 365 -3.10 9.79 -13.24
N LYS A 366 -3.38 8.94 -12.25
CA LYS A 366 -3.34 7.47 -12.39
C LYS A 366 -4.56 6.73 -11.81
N GLY A 367 -5.24 7.30 -10.82
CA GLY A 367 -6.31 6.62 -10.08
C GLY A 367 -7.73 6.78 -10.65
N MET A 368 -7.93 7.37 -11.82
CA MET A 368 -9.26 7.80 -12.29
C MET A 368 -10.27 6.66 -12.46
N ASP A 369 -9.88 5.59 -13.13
CA ASP A 369 -10.80 4.46 -13.38
C ASP A 369 -11.14 3.71 -12.09
N ASN A 370 -10.13 3.50 -11.23
CA ASN A 370 -10.33 2.92 -9.91
C ASN A 370 -11.23 3.80 -9.04
N ALA A 371 -11.03 5.12 -9.06
CA ALA A 371 -11.86 6.07 -8.34
C ALA A 371 -13.33 6.03 -8.80
N ARG A 372 -13.57 6.04 -10.12
CA ARG A 372 -14.92 5.89 -10.71
C ARG A 372 -15.59 4.59 -10.28
N GLY A 373 -14.82 3.50 -10.19
CA GLY A 373 -15.33 2.21 -9.72
C GLY A 373 -15.83 2.24 -8.28
N VAL A 374 -15.17 3.00 -7.39
CA VAL A 374 -15.54 3.09 -5.96
C VAL A 374 -16.59 4.17 -5.70
N PHE A 375 -16.48 5.33 -6.38
CA PHE A 375 -17.37 6.48 -6.21
C PHE A 375 -17.95 6.94 -7.56
N PRO A 376 -18.93 6.21 -8.14
CA PRO A 376 -19.44 6.48 -9.48
C PRO A 376 -20.25 7.78 -9.60
N THR A 377 -20.70 8.37 -8.49
CA THR A 377 -21.55 9.57 -8.48
C THR A 377 -20.77 10.89 -8.42
N LEU A 378 -19.45 10.85 -8.24
CA LEU A 378 -18.59 12.03 -8.28
C LEU A 378 -18.37 12.49 -9.73
N GLY A 379 -18.05 13.77 -9.92
CA GLY A 379 -17.53 14.28 -11.18
C GLY A 379 -16.06 13.89 -11.35
N TYR A 380 -15.65 13.63 -12.60
CA TYR A 380 -14.28 13.26 -12.95
C TYR A 380 -13.84 14.04 -14.17
N ALA A 381 -12.69 14.70 -14.07
CA ALA A 381 -12.11 15.47 -15.17
C ALA A 381 -10.88 14.77 -15.77
N ASP A 382 -10.50 15.14 -16.99
CA ASP A 382 -9.36 14.55 -17.69
C ASP A 382 -8.04 15.30 -17.42
N SER A 383 -8.10 16.46 -16.74
CA SER A 383 -6.94 17.26 -16.36
C SER A 383 -7.19 18.06 -15.09
N ALA A 384 -6.11 18.50 -14.43
CA ALA A 384 -6.19 19.39 -13.26
C ALA A 384 -6.89 20.72 -13.61
N LEU A 385 -6.63 21.27 -14.80
CA LEU A 385 -7.28 22.50 -15.28
C LEU A 385 -8.79 22.32 -15.46
N ASP A 386 -9.22 21.19 -16.02
CA ASP A 386 -10.64 20.90 -16.19
C ASP A 386 -11.35 20.67 -14.86
N ALA A 387 -10.69 20.02 -13.89
CA ALA A 387 -11.24 19.86 -12.54
C ALA A 387 -11.44 21.21 -11.83
N VAL A 388 -10.49 22.14 -12.00
CA VAL A 388 -10.49 23.46 -11.36
C VAL A 388 -11.43 24.45 -12.06
N ARG A 389 -11.87 24.18 -13.30
CA ARG A 389 -12.70 25.12 -14.07
C ARG A 389 -14.00 25.46 -13.34
N GLY A 390 -14.09 26.70 -12.89
CA GLY A 390 -15.19 27.24 -12.11
C GLY A 390 -15.23 26.81 -10.64
N ALA A 391 -14.24 26.09 -10.13
CA ALA A 391 -14.25 25.70 -8.73
C ALA A 391 -14.33 26.93 -7.80
N ASP A 392 -15.21 26.87 -6.81
CA ASP A 392 -15.28 27.84 -5.70
C ASP A 392 -14.16 27.59 -4.69
N ILE A 393 -13.62 26.37 -4.67
CA ILE A 393 -12.50 25.95 -3.84
C ILE A 393 -11.77 24.77 -4.50
N VAL A 394 -10.44 24.76 -4.37
CA VAL A 394 -9.58 23.66 -4.79
C VAL A 394 -9.03 22.95 -3.56
N LEU A 395 -9.12 21.63 -3.52
CA LEU A 395 -8.57 20.77 -2.47
C LEU A 395 -7.42 19.96 -3.05
N HIS A 396 -6.22 20.15 -2.53
CA HIS A 396 -5.05 19.35 -2.88
C HIS A 396 -4.89 18.21 -1.87
N LEU A 397 -5.24 16.99 -2.29
CA LEU A 397 -5.46 15.84 -1.40
C LEU A 397 -4.54 14.64 -1.67
N THR A 398 -3.73 14.66 -2.73
CA THR A 398 -2.65 13.68 -2.95
C THR A 398 -1.44 14.36 -3.56
N GLU A 399 -0.26 14.22 -2.97
CA GLU A 399 0.94 15.02 -3.27
C GLU A 399 1.73 14.60 -4.52
N TRP A 400 1.00 14.35 -5.62
CA TRP A 400 1.59 14.09 -6.93
C TRP A 400 2.56 15.20 -7.34
N ARG A 401 3.65 14.81 -8.02
CA ARG A 401 4.62 15.77 -8.56
C ARG A 401 3.95 16.78 -9.48
N GLU A 402 3.06 16.31 -10.35
CA GLU A 402 2.25 17.14 -11.24
C GLU A 402 1.56 18.30 -10.49
N PHE A 403 0.94 18.01 -9.35
CA PHE A 403 0.23 19.02 -8.56
C PHE A 403 1.16 20.02 -7.86
N ARG A 404 2.32 19.57 -7.41
CA ARG A 404 3.35 20.44 -6.80
C ARG A 404 3.95 21.41 -7.82
N GLU A 405 3.95 21.04 -9.10
CA GLU A 405 4.53 21.82 -10.18
C GLU A 405 3.49 22.73 -10.89
N LEU A 406 2.19 22.56 -10.63
CA LEU A 406 1.09 23.33 -11.22
C LEU A 406 1.34 24.84 -11.24
N ASP A 407 0.95 25.47 -12.34
CA ASP A 407 0.94 26.92 -12.48
C ASP A 407 -0.29 27.53 -11.79
N ALA A 408 -0.05 28.16 -10.64
CA ALA A 408 -1.07 28.81 -9.85
C ALA A 408 -1.75 29.99 -10.59
N GLU A 409 -1.05 30.67 -11.51
CA GLU A 409 -1.65 31.76 -12.28
C GLU A 409 -2.65 31.19 -13.29
N ALA A 410 -2.24 30.19 -14.08
CA ALA A 410 -3.10 29.52 -15.06
C ALA A 410 -4.35 28.88 -14.41
N LEU A 411 -4.18 28.22 -13.26
CA LEU A 411 -5.33 27.70 -12.51
C LEU A 411 -6.27 28.81 -12.05
N GLY A 412 -5.71 29.97 -11.69
CA GLY A 412 -6.45 31.13 -11.21
C GLY A 412 -7.24 31.86 -12.29
N GLU A 413 -7.00 31.58 -13.57
CA GLU A 413 -7.79 32.09 -14.70
C GLU A 413 -9.08 31.30 -14.92
N VAL A 414 -9.07 30.01 -14.57
CA VAL A 414 -10.21 29.11 -14.78
C VAL A 414 -11.05 28.90 -13.51
N ALA A 415 -10.49 29.09 -12.32
CA ALA A 415 -11.22 28.97 -11.05
C ALA A 415 -12.26 30.10 -10.87
N ALA A 416 -13.40 29.81 -10.23
CA ALA A 416 -14.37 30.85 -9.87
C ALA A 416 -13.88 31.69 -8.69
N ALA A 417 -13.15 31.06 -7.76
CA ALA A 417 -12.47 31.74 -6.67
C ALA A 417 -11.06 31.17 -6.51
N ARG A 418 -10.08 32.05 -6.26
CA ARG A 418 -8.69 31.68 -5.98
C ARG A 418 -8.54 31.25 -4.52
N LEU A 419 -9.18 30.15 -4.15
CA LEU A 419 -9.15 29.55 -2.82
C LEU A 419 -8.64 28.12 -2.91
N ILE A 420 -7.54 27.82 -2.21
CA ILE A 420 -6.95 26.48 -2.18
C ILE A 420 -6.68 26.03 -0.75
N LEU A 421 -7.05 24.78 -0.48
CA LEU A 421 -6.68 24.08 0.74
C LEU A 421 -5.71 22.95 0.43
N ASP A 422 -4.52 23.01 1.04
CA ASP A 422 -3.53 21.95 0.95
C ASP A 422 -3.66 20.98 2.13
N GLY A 423 -4.24 19.82 1.85
CA GLY A 423 -4.40 18.73 2.80
C GLY A 423 -3.14 17.87 3.01
N ARG A 424 -2.06 18.14 2.26
CA ARG A 424 -0.82 17.35 2.26
C ARG A 424 0.44 18.14 2.65
N ASN A 425 0.32 19.46 2.86
CA ASN A 425 1.46 20.34 3.17
C ASN A 425 2.62 20.20 2.18
N ALA A 426 2.29 20.08 0.89
CA ALA A 426 3.22 19.75 -0.18
C ALA A 426 3.31 20.85 -1.25
N LEU A 427 2.44 21.85 -1.20
CA LEU A 427 2.50 23.04 -2.07
C LEU A 427 3.36 24.14 -1.41
N ASP A 428 3.91 25.02 -2.24
CA ASP A 428 4.64 26.21 -1.81
C ASP A 428 3.64 27.36 -1.51
N PRO A 429 3.40 27.72 -0.22
CA PRO A 429 2.45 28.78 0.13
C PRO A 429 2.87 30.14 -0.46
N GLU A 430 4.19 30.36 -0.57
CA GLU A 430 4.90 31.46 -1.23
C GLU A 430 4.30 31.82 -2.58
N ARG A 431 4.42 30.80 -3.45
CA ARG A 431 4.05 30.83 -4.85
C ARG A 431 2.55 31.04 -5.04
N TRP A 432 1.73 30.31 -4.28
CA TRP A 432 0.26 30.39 -4.41
C TRP A 432 -0.28 31.75 -3.99
N ARG A 433 0.21 32.33 -2.88
CA ARG A 433 -0.21 33.68 -2.47
C ARG A 433 0.22 34.76 -3.45
N LYS A 434 1.43 34.68 -4.00
CA LYS A 434 1.91 35.63 -5.04
C LYS A 434 1.01 35.62 -6.28
N ALA A 435 0.47 34.45 -6.64
CA ALA A 435 -0.53 34.30 -7.71
C ALA A 435 -1.95 34.74 -7.29
N GLY A 436 -2.13 35.37 -6.12
CA GLY A 436 -3.40 35.92 -5.65
C GLY A 436 -4.36 34.89 -5.05
N TRP A 437 -3.88 33.71 -4.65
CA TRP A 437 -4.70 32.73 -3.96
C TRP A 437 -4.74 32.95 -2.46
N THR A 438 -5.94 32.78 -1.89
CA THR A 438 -6.09 32.48 -0.46
C THR A 438 -5.64 31.04 -0.25
N TYR A 439 -4.50 30.88 0.41
CA TYR A 439 -3.90 29.60 0.71
C TYR A 439 -4.14 29.22 2.17
N ARG A 440 -4.51 27.97 2.41
CA ARG A 440 -4.60 27.40 3.76
C ARG A 440 -4.11 25.96 3.75
N ALA A 441 -3.40 25.53 4.79
CA ALA A 441 -2.96 24.15 4.93
C ALA A 441 -3.26 23.61 6.34
N MET A 442 -3.43 22.29 6.44
CA MET A 442 -3.74 21.63 7.72
C MET A 442 -2.55 21.68 8.70
N GLY A 443 -2.81 22.10 9.94
CA GLY A 443 -1.79 22.22 10.98
C GLY A 443 -0.98 23.51 10.91
N ARG A 444 -1.38 24.46 10.06
CA ARG A 444 -0.63 25.67 9.72
C ARG A 444 -1.57 26.89 9.55
N PRO A 445 -2.15 27.43 10.65
CA PRO A 445 -3.09 28.56 10.66
C PRO A 445 -2.61 29.84 10.00
N LYS A 446 -1.29 30.05 9.97
CA LYS A 446 -0.65 31.22 9.37
C LYS A 446 0.19 30.87 8.14
N ALA A 447 0.01 29.65 7.59
CA ALA A 447 0.74 29.14 6.43
C ALA A 447 0.80 30.18 5.34
#